data_AF-A0A914DHK1-F1
#
_entry.id   AF-A0A914DHK1-F1
#
_cell.length_a   1.000
_cell.length_b   1.000
_cell.length_c   1.000
_cell.angle_alpha   90.00
_cell.angle_beta   90.00
_cell.angle_gamma   90.00
#
_symmetry.space_group_name_H-M   'P 1'
#
loop_
_entity.id
_entity.type
_entity.pdbx_description
1 polymer ?
#
loop_
_entity_poly.entity_id
_entity_poly.type
_entity_poly.pdbx_seq_one_letter_code
_entity_poly.pdbx_strand_id
1 'polypeptide(L)'
;MADLRPAIIRAHQIGRGVREIARFFDIPVMTVSDAIKRFEEYGSNKDRPGRGRKKTARSKKNILRAPGHKAYETQNFLRDKCPDVISVDPHWRNPIGEWPPNSPDLNPLDYAVWSILEQKACAKPHSNVESLKRALKAWNEITLDTLVKIVDNFPKQLKACVDAKGGHFE
;
A
#
# COMPACT_ATOMS: atom_id res chain seq x y z
N MET A 1 15.84 -36.28 2.38
CA MET A 1 17.28 -36.47 2.10
C MET A 1 18.08 -35.61 3.07
N ALA A 2 19.00 -36.20 3.82
CA ALA A 2 19.84 -35.45 4.77
C ALA A 2 20.76 -34.49 4.00
N ASP A 3 21.01 -33.29 4.54
CA ASP A 3 21.93 -32.33 3.95
C ASP A 3 23.37 -32.85 4.03
N LEU A 4 23.95 -33.20 2.87
CA LEU A 4 25.31 -33.75 2.77
C LEU A 4 26.41 -32.67 2.79
N ARG A 5 26.06 -31.38 2.67
CA ARG A 5 27.03 -30.28 2.59
C ARG A 5 28.00 -30.21 3.79
N PRO A 6 27.56 -30.41 5.06
CA PRO A 6 28.49 -30.40 6.19
C PRO A 6 29.51 -31.54 6.14
N ALA A 7 29.10 -32.71 5.62
CA ALA A 7 29.98 -33.88 5.53
C ALA A 7 31.03 -33.70 4.42
N ILE A 8 30.63 -33.11 3.28
CA ILE A 8 31.52 -32.73 2.18
C ILE A 8 32.60 -31.75 2.66
N ILE A 9 32.20 -30.70 3.38
CA ILE A 9 33.14 -29.68 3.86
C ILE A 9 34.13 -30.25 4.88
N ARG A 10 33.67 -31.11 5.80
CA ARG A 10 34.56 -31.80 6.74
C ARG A 10 35.60 -32.66 6.01
N ALA A 11 35.18 -33.40 4.98
CA ALA A 11 36.09 -34.24 4.20
C ALA A 11 37.15 -33.42 3.45
N HIS A 12 36.77 -32.24 2.92
CA HIS A 12 37.70 -31.28 2.31
C HIS A 12 38.70 -30.70 3.33
N GLN A 13 38.22 -30.31 4.52
CA GLN A 13 39.09 -29.79 5.60
C GLN A 13 40.11 -30.82 6.12
N ILE A 14 39.80 -32.12 6.00
CA ILE A 14 40.73 -33.22 6.32
C ILE A 14 41.72 -33.49 5.16
N GLY A 15 41.61 -32.76 4.05
CA GLY A 15 42.53 -32.83 2.91
C GLY A 15 42.16 -33.84 1.83
N ARG A 16 40.94 -34.38 1.84
CA ARG A 16 40.50 -35.31 0.78
C ARG A 16 40.22 -34.59 -0.52
N GLY A 17 40.57 -35.24 -1.64
CA GLY A 17 40.34 -34.68 -2.97
C GLY A 17 38.87 -34.69 -3.38
N VAL A 18 38.44 -33.69 -4.17
CA VAL A 18 37.05 -33.53 -4.63
C VAL A 18 36.47 -34.80 -5.29
N ARG A 19 37.26 -35.50 -6.12
CA ARG A 19 36.84 -36.74 -6.78
C ARG A 19 36.71 -37.93 -5.82
N GLU A 20 37.52 -37.96 -4.77
CA GLU A 20 37.48 -38.99 -3.73
C GLU A 20 36.22 -38.83 -2.88
N ILE A 21 35.90 -37.60 -2.50
CA ILE A 21 34.68 -37.25 -1.75
C ILE A 21 33.43 -37.60 -2.57
N ALA A 22 33.42 -37.25 -3.86
CA ALA A 22 32.30 -37.55 -4.76
C ALA A 22 32.01 -39.04 -4.86
N ARG A 23 33.06 -39.87 -5.00
CA ARG A 23 32.94 -41.33 -5.04
C ARG A 23 32.48 -41.91 -3.71
N PHE A 24 32.95 -41.37 -2.59
CA PHE A 24 32.61 -41.86 -1.25
C PHE A 24 31.13 -41.61 -0.90
N PHE A 25 30.59 -40.45 -1.27
CA PHE A 25 29.19 -40.09 -1.00
C PHE A 25 28.22 -40.48 -2.12
N ASP A 26 28.70 -41.09 -3.21
CA ASP A 26 27.92 -41.41 -4.41
C ASP A 26 27.14 -40.20 -4.96
N ILE A 27 27.83 -39.07 -5.10
CA ILE A 27 27.26 -37.81 -5.59
C ILE A 27 28.09 -37.22 -6.73
N PRO A 28 27.49 -36.41 -7.62
CA PRO A 28 28.22 -35.77 -8.70
C PRO A 28 29.39 -34.92 -8.19
N VAL A 29 30.54 -35.01 -8.88
CA VAL A 29 31.75 -34.22 -8.59
C VAL A 29 31.45 -32.72 -8.54
N MET A 30 30.54 -32.24 -9.41
CA MET A 30 30.12 -30.84 -9.45
C MET A 30 29.49 -30.39 -8.13
N THR A 31 28.67 -31.24 -7.50
CA THR A 31 28.03 -30.94 -6.22
C THR A 31 29.05 -30.78 -5.10
N VAL A 32 30.11 -31.60 -5.10
CA VAL A 32 31.24 -31.48 -4.16
C VAL A 32 32.02 -30.19 -4.42
N SER A 33 32.35 -29.91 -5.68
CA SER A 33 33.08 -28.71 -6.09
C SER A 33 32.34 -27.43 -5.73
N ASP A 34 31.04 -27.35 -6.01
CA ASP A 34 30.21 -26.18 -5.72
C ASP A 34 30.03 -25.96 -4.22
N ALA A 35 29.90 -27.04 -3.44
CA ALA A 35 29.82 -26.95 -1.99
C ALA A 35 31.12 -26.42 -1.37
N ILE A 36 32.28 -26.90 -1.85
CA ILE A 36 33.59 -26.43 -1.40
C ILE A 36 33.81 -24.97 -1.79
N LYS A 37 33.58 -24.61 -3.06
CA LYS A 37 33.74 -23.23 -3.54
C LYS A 37 32.89 -22.24 -2.74
N ARG A 38 31.63 -22.58 -2.47
CA ARG A 38 30.74 -21.76 -1.63
C ARG A 38 31.25 -21.66 -0.19
N PHE A 39 31.82 -22.72 0.37
CA PHE A 39 32.41 -22.67 1.70
C PHE A 39 33.64 -21.77 1.76
N GLU A 40 34.53 -21.86 0.76
CA GLU A 40 35.73 -21.02 0.66
C GLU A 40 35.38 -19.52 0.46
N GLU A 41 34.34 -19.21 -0.32
CA GLU A 41 33.90 -17.83 -0.56
C GLU A 41 33.25 -17.16 0.67
N TYR A 42 32.49 -17.90 1.49
CA TYR A 42 31.65 -17.32 2.55
C TYR A 42 32.02 -17.76 3.97
N GLY A 43 32.92 -18.73 4.14
CA GLY A 43 33.35 -19.25 5.44
C GLY A 43 32.26 -19.94 6.26
N SER A 44 31.11 -20.26 5.65
CA SER A 44 29.97 -20.86 6.34
C SER A 44 29.20 -21.82 5.45
N ASN A 45 28.67 -22.88 6.07
CA ASN A 45 27.75 -23.82 5.43
C ASN A 45 26.27 -23.55 5.79
N LYS A 46 25.96 -22.40 6.39
CA LYS A 46 24.58 -22.04 6.71
C LYS A 46 23.85 -21.60 5.45
N ASP A 47 22.57 -21.97 5.34
CA ASP A 47 21.72 -21.42 4.28
C ASP A 47 21.65 -19.91 4.38
N ARG A 48 21.77 -19.24 3.23
CA ARG A 48 21.65 -17.78 3.20
C ARG A 48 20.20 -17.42 3.50
N PRO A 49 19.94 -16.45 4.39
CA PRO A 49 18.59 -15.92 4.52
C PRO A 49 18.17 -15.41 3.15
N GLY A 50 17.10 -15.99 2.60
CA GLY A 50 16.56 -15.57 1.31
C GLY A 50 16.32 -14.06 1.32
N ARG A 51 16.44 -13.40 0.17
CA ARG A 51 16.33 -11.93 0.04
C ARG A 51 14.97 -11.37 0.52
N GLY A 52 14.02 -12.24 0.85
CA GLY A 52 12.66 -11.92 1.23
C GLY A 52 11.87 -11.42 0.02
N ARG A 53 10.54 -11.50 0.12
CA ARG A 53 9.67 -10.80 -0.81
C ARG A 53 9.95 -9.30 -0.69
N LYS A 54 10.12 -8.59 -1.82
CA LYS A 54 10.24 -7.12 -1.81
C LYS A 54 9.08 -6.53 -0.98
N LYS A 55 9.39 -5.60 -0.07
CA LYS A 55 8.39 -4.97 0.79
C LYS A 55 7.38 -4.24 -0.10
N THR A 56 6.11 -4.62 0.01
CA THR A 56 5.01 -3.90 -0.64
C THR A 56 4.77 -2.57 0.09
N ALA A 57 4.02 -1.66 -0.54
CA ALA A 57 3.58 -0.39 0.08
C ALA A 57 2.90 -0.57 1.45
N ARG A 58 2.38 -1.77 1.77
CA ARG A 58 1.67 -2.13 3.00
C ARG A 58 2.57 -2.59 4.17
N SER A 59 3.81 -2.12 4.27
CA SER A 59 4.65 -2.47 5.43
C SER A 59 4.13 -1.80 6.70
N LYS A 60 4.24 -2.46 7.87
CA LYS A 60 3.79 -1.93 9.17
C LYS A 60 4.31 -0.50 9.44
N LYS A 61 5.56 -0.22 9.06
CA LYS A 61 6.21 1.10 9.16
C LYS A 61 5.62 2.17 8.23
N ASN A 62 5.12 1.78 7.04
CA ASN A 62 4.51 2.71 6.09
C ASN A 62 3.03 2.95 6.39
N ILE A 63 2.33 1.93 6.89
CA ILE A 63 0.94 2.05 7.39
C ILE A 63 0.89 2.99 8.60
N LEU A 64 1.87 2.91 9.51
CA LEU A 64 1.97 3.82 10.66
C LEU A 64 2.39 5.26 10.28
N ARG A 65 2.97 5.48 9.09
CA ARG A 65 3.51 6.78 8.66
C ARG A 65 2.56 7.63 7.82
N ALA A 66 1.47 7.06 7.33
CA ALA A 66 0.41 7.80 6.66
C ALA A 66 -0.87 7.54 7.46
N PRO A 67 -1.34 8.49 8.28
CA PRO A 67 -2.62 8.35 8.96
C PRO A 67 -3.70 8.40 7.88
N GLY A 68 -4.07 7.24 7.36
CA GLY A 68 -5.26 7.12 6.54
C GLY A 68 -6.46 7.59 7.39
N HIS A 69 -7.51 8.09 6.73
CA HIS A 69 -8.74 8.55 7.39
C HIS A 69 -9.32 7.51 8.38
N LYS A 70 -8.98 6.22 8.28
CA LYS A 70 -9.40 5.14 9.20
C LYS A 70 -8.42 4.82 10.35
N ALA A 71 -7.30 5.51 10.44
CA ALA A 71 -6.31 5.27 11.49
C ALA A 71 -6.90 5.62 12.86
N TYR A 72 -6.61 4.81 13.87
CA TYR A 72 -7.11 4.99 15.24
C TYR A 72 -6.79 6.39 15.79
N GLU A 73 -5.56 6.86 15.63
CA GLU A 73 -5.13 8.19 16.07
C GLU A 73 -5.93 9.31 15.39
N THR A 74 -6.16 9.20 14.08
CA THR A 74 -6.96 10.15 13.30
C THR A 74 -8.42 10.16 13.75
N GLN A 75 -9.03 8.98 13.92
CA GLN A 75 -10.42 8.86 14.37
C GLN A 75 -10.61 9.39 15.78
N ASN A 76 -9.70 9.12 16.70
CA ASN A 76 -9.75 9.67 18.06
C ASN A 76 -9.60 11.18 18.08
N PHE A 77 -8.66 11.72 17.29
CA PHE A 77 -8.50 13.17 17.17
C PHE A 77 -9.77 13.84 16.64
N LEU A 78 -10.37 13.27 15.58
CA LEU A 78 -11.62 13.80 15.01
C LEU A 78 -12.78 13.69 16.00
N ARG A 79 -12.90 12.58 16.74
CA ARG A 79 -13.94 12.42 17.77
C ARG A 79 -13.82 13.45 18.90
N ASP A 80 -12.59 13.83 19.27
CA ASP A 80 -12.33 14.85 20.30
C ASP A 80 -12.53 16.28 19.79
N LYS A 81 -12.15 16.58 18.54
CA LYS A 81 -12.15 17.95 17.99
C LYS A 81 -13.34 18.29 17.11
N CYS A 82 -14.05 17.30 16.60
CA CYS A 82 -15.14 17.43 15.64
C CYS A 82 -16.27 16.47 16.04
N PRO A 83 -17.14 16.86 16.99
CA PRO A 83 -18.17 15.96 17.51
C PRO A 83 -19.16 15.48 16.43
N ASP A 84 -19.37 16.29 15.39
CA ASP A 84 -20.27 15.99 14.27
C ASP A 84 -19.59 15.24 13.11
N VAL A 85 -18.39 14.69 13.33
CA VAL A 85 -17.68 13.93 12.30
C VAL A 85 -18.43 12.62 12.01
N ILE A 86 -18.71 12.39 10.73
CA ILE A 86 -19.23 11.10 10.26
C ILE A 86 -18.13 10.05 10.46
N SER A 87 -18.37 9.11 11.37
CA SER A 87 -17.38 8.13 11.75
C SER A 87 -17.23 7.06 10.66
N VAL A 88 -15.98 6.78 10.30
CA VAL A 88 -15.63 5.69 9.35
C VAL A 88 -15.26 4.40 10.09
N ASP A 89 -15.44 4.38 11.41
CA ASP A 89 -15.03 3.28 12.29
C ASP A 89 -16.06 2.14 12.25
N PRO A 90 -15.68 0.94 11.80
CA PRO A 90 -16.50 -0.24 11.94
C PRO A 90 -16.50 -0.71 13.41
N HIS A 91 -17.37 -0.12 14.23
CA HIS A 91 -17.72 -0.77 15.49
C HIS A 91 -18.36 -2.14 15.18
N TRP A 92 -18.20 -3.15 16.03
CA TRP A 92 -18.77 -4.48 15.76
C TRP A 92 -20.30 -4.48 15.57
N ARG A 93 -21.00 -3.44 16.07
CA ARG A 93 -22.45 -3.22 15.83
C ARG A 93 -22.77 -2.47 14.53
N ASN A 94 -21.81 -1.77 13.93
CA ASN A 94 -21.94 -1.16 12.62
C ASN A 94 -20.67 -1.45 11.79
N PRO A 95 -20.56 -2.66 11.20
CA PRO A 95 -19.34 -3.12 10.54
C PRO A 95 -18.96 -2.32 9.27
N ILE A 96 -19.78 -1.36 8.84
CA ILE A 96 -19.57 -0.54 7.64
C ILE A 96 -19.09 0.89 7.99
N GLY A 97 -19.30 1.37 9.23
CA GLY A 97 -19.19 2.79 9.58
C GLY A 97 -20.43 3.59 9.14
N GLU A 98 -20.50 4.89 9.43
CA GLU A 98 -21.61 5.75 9.00
C GLU A 98 -21.49 6.18 7.52
N TRP A 99 -20.26 6.16 6.98
CA TRP A 99 -20.01 6.45 5.58
C TRP A 99 -19.87 5.16 4.74
N PRO A 100 -20.70 4.97 3.70
CA PRO A 100 -20.62 3.78 2.85
C PRO A 100 -19.33 3.77 1.99
N PRO A 101 -18.69 2.60 1.80
CA PRO A 101 -17.54 2.48 0.90
C PRO A 101 -17.94 2.79 -0.55
N ASN A 102 -16.96 3.22 -1.36
CA ASN A 102 -17.12 3.47 -2.80
C ASN A 102 -18.30 4.41 -3.17
N SER A 103 -18.57 5.41 -2.33
CA SER A 103 -19.69 6.35 -2.53
C SER A 103 -19.18 7.78 -2.82
N PRO A 104 -18.50 8.01 -3.96
CA PRO A 104 -18.07 9.36 -4.35
C PRO A 104 -19.27 10.29 -4.60
N ASP A 105 -20.41 9.74 -5.02
CA ASP A 105 -21.66 10.48 -5.26
C ASP A 105 -22.24 11.10 -4.00
N LEU A 106 -21.77 10.68 -2.82
CA LEU A 106 -22.12 11.25 -1.53
C LEU A 106 -21.09 12.28 -1.04
N ASN A 107 -19.90 12.40 -1.64
CA ASN A 107 -18.90 13.36 -1.20
C ASN A 107 -18.98 14.67 -2.01
N PRO A 108 -19.31 15.84 -1.40
CA PRO A 108 -19.35 17.14 -2.06
C PRO A 108 -18.08 17.50 -2.84
N LEU A 109 -16.92 17.04 -2.35
CA LEU A 109 -15.67 17.24 -3.06
C LEU A 109 -15.63 16.44 -4.36
N ASP A 110 -16.06 15.17 -4.32
CA ASP A 110 -15.95 14.25 -5.46
C ASP A 110 -17.03 14.50 -6.52
N TYR A 111 -18.30 14.68 -6.16
CA TYR A 111 -19.36 14.87 -7.15
C TYR A 111 -19.40 16.29 -7.77
N ALA A 112 -18.68 17.27 -7.21
CA ALA A 112 -18.74 18.66 -7.69
C ALA A 112 -17.40 19.41 -7.66
N VAL A 113 -16.80 19.61 -6.48
CA VAL A 113 -15.67 20.56 -6.34
C VAL A 113 -14.47 20.16 -7.20
N TRP A 114 -14.14 18.86 -7.26
CA TRP A 114 -13.03 18.39 -8.10
C TRP A 114 -13.30 18.59 -9.59
N SER A 115 -14.53 18.37 -10.07
CA SER A 115 -14.88 18.66 -11.46
C SER A 115 -14.72 20.15 -11.79
N ILE A 116 -15.14 21.04 -10.89
CA ILE A 116 -14.99 22.49 -11.09
C ILE A 116 -13.51 22.87 -11.13
N LEU A 117 -12.72 22.35 -10.19
CA LEU A 117 -11.29 22.65 -10.10
C LEU A 117 -10.52 22.08 -11.29
N GLU A 118 -10.84 20.85 -11.71
CA GLU A 118 -10.25 20.22 -12.89
C GLU A 118 -10.55 21.02 -14.16
N GLN A 119 -11.82 21.41 -14.39
CA GLN A 119 -12.19 22.23 -15.54
C GLN A 119 -11.41 23.54 -15.60
N LYS A 120 -11.18 24.19 -14.44
CA LYS A 120 -10.43 25.45 -14.39
C LYS A 120 -8.93 25.26 -14.50
N ALA A 121 -8.36 24.38 -13.68
CA ALA A 121 -6.91 24.17 -13.61
C ALA A 121 -6.40 23.51 -14.88
N CYS A 122 -7.11 22.49 -15.39
CA CYS A 122 -6.72 21.70 -16.55
C CYS A 122 -7.28 22.22 -17.88
N ALA A 123 -7.84 23.44 -17.91
CA ALA A 123 -8.26 24.10 -19.15
C ALA A 123 -7.12 24.21 -20.19
N LYS A 124 -5.87 24.19 -19.74
CA LYS A 124 -4.67 24.18 -20.58
C LYS A 124 -3.67 23.14 -20.06
N PRO A 125 -2.88 22.50 -20.94
CA PRO A 125 -1.79 21.63 -20.51
C PRO A 125 -0.75 22.36 -19.67
N HIS A 126 -0.10 21.65 -18.75
CA HIS A 126 0.99 22.17 -17.94
C HIS A 126 2.28 21.41 -18.21
N SER A 127 3.39 22.13 -18.40
CA SER A 127 4.70 21.52 -18.66
C SER A 127 5.45 21.09 -17.40
N ASN A 128 5.00 21.52 -16.22
CA ASN A 128 5.64 21.20 -14.94
C ASN A 128 4.69 21.40 -13.75
N VAL A 129 5.10 20.88 -12.59
CA VAL A 129 4.36 20.94 -11.33
C VAL A 129 4.11 22.37 -10.85
N GLU A 130 5.05 23.30 -11.05
CA GLU A 130 4.88 24.69 -10.60
C GLU A 130 3.80 25.43 -11.41
N SER A 131 3.71 25.13 -12.71
CA SER A 131 2.60 25.60 -13.55
C SER A 131 1.25 25.09 -13.03
N LEU A 132 1.16 23.80 -12.70
CA LEU A 132 -0.06 23.21 -12.15
C LEU A 132 -0.42 23.83 -10.78
N LYS A 133 0.54 24.01 -9.87
CA LYS A 133 0.32 24.68 -8.57
C LYS A 133 -0.25 26.08 -8.72
N ARG A 134 0.23 26.85 -9.72
CA ARG A 134 -0.33 28.17 -10.05
C ARG A 134 -1.76 28.06 -10.56
N ALA A 135 -2.03 27.12 -11.47
CA ALA A 135 -3.38 26.90 -12.00
C ALA A 135 -4.38 26.46 -10.92
N LEU A 136 -3.94 25.66 -9.94
CA LEU A 136 -4.75 25.24 -8.79
C LEU A 136 -5.16 26.39 -7.85
N LYS A 137 -4.59 27.60 -8.02
CA LYS A 137 -5.11 28.81 -7.36
C LYS A 137 -6.54 29.16 -7.81
N ALA A 138 -7.05 28.54 -8.88
CA ALA A 138 -8.46 28.51 -9.26
C ALA A 138 -9.39 28.08 -8.12
N TRP A 139 -8.89 27.38 -7.10
CA TRP A 139 -9.62 27.12 -5.84
C TRP A 139 -10.22 28.41 -5.24
N ASN A 140 -9.46 29.50 -5.25
CA ASN A 140 -9.89 30.77 -4.66
C ASN A 140 -11.01 31.46 -5.45
N GLU A 141 -11.28 30.99 -6.67
CA GLU A 141 -12.36 31.49 -7.51
C GLU A 141 -13.66 30.70 -7.33
N ILE A 142 -13.65 29.62 -6.55
CA ILE A 142 -14.87 28.90 -6.19
C ILE A 142 -15.58 29.75 -5.15
N THR A 143 -16.72 30.34 -5.54
CA THR A 143 -17.46 31.26 -4.67
C THR A 143 -18.13 30.52 -3.53
N LEU A 144 -18.34 31.22 -2.41
CA LEU A 144 -19.11 30.67 -1.29
C LEU A 144 -20.52 30.25 -1.71
N ASP A 145 -21.17 31.04 -2.57
CA ASP A 145 -22.49 30.70 -3.14
C ASP A 145 -22.48 29.36 -3.89
N THR A 146 -21.41 29.08 -4.64
CA THR A 146 -21.23 27.78 -5.31
C THR A 146 -21.09 26.65 -4.29
N LEU A 147 -20.28 26.85 -3.24
CA LEU A 147 -20.08 25.84 -2.19
C LEU A 147 -21.38 25.56 -1.42
N VAL A 148 -22.14 26.60 -1.08
CA VAL A 148 -23.44 26.47 -0.42
C VAL A 148 -24.39 25.62 -1.27
N LYS A 149 -24.52 25.93 -2.57
CA LYS A 149 -25.36 25.13 -3.49
C LYS A 149 -24.92 23.67 -3.59
N ILE A 150 -23.62 23.42 -3.59
CA ILE A 150 -23.07 22.05 -3.61
C ILE A 150 -23.49 21.30 -2.35
N VAL A 151 -23.34 21.91 -1.18
CA VAL A 151 -23.72 21.31 0.11
C VAL A 151 -25.23 21.14 0.22
N ASP A 152 -26.02 22.12 -0.21
CA ASP A 152 -27.49 22.07 -0.23
C ASP A 152 -28.03 20.97 -1.16
N ASN A 153 -27.23 20.51 -2.12
CA ASN A 153 -27.57 19.38 -2.99
C ASN A 153 -27.35 18.01 -2.31
N PHE A 154 -26.64 17.94 -1.19
CA PHE A 154 -26.32 16.68 -0.51
C PHE A 154 -27.56 15.86 -0.10
N PRO A 155 -28.65 16.44 0.45
CA PRO A 155 -29.88 15.70 0.74
C PRO A 155 -30.52 15.07 -0.51
N LYS A 156 -30.39 15.71 -1.67
CA LYS A 156 -30.86 15.16 -2.94
C LYS A 156 -30.05 13.92 -3.34
N GLN A 157 -28.72 13.97 -3.19
CA GLN A 157 -27.85 12.81 -3.45
C GLN A 157 -28.14 11.65 -2.50
N LEU A 158 -28.37 11.93 -1.21
CA LEU A 158 -28.79 10.91 -0.25
C LEU A 158 -30.11 10.25 -0.67
N LYS A 159 -31.09 11.04 -1.09
CA LYS A 159 -32.37 10.51 -1.56
C LYS A 159 -32.19 9.62 -2.80
N ALA A 160 -31.41 10.06 -3.78
CA ALA A 160 -31.11 9.29 -4.98
C ALA A 160 -30.42 7.95 -4.63
N CYS A 161 -29.47 7.96 -3.69
CA CYS A 161 -28.82 6.75 -3.18
C CYS A 161 -29.82 5.77 -2.53
N VAL A 162 -30.76 6.28 -1.74
CA VAL A 162 -31.83 5.48 -1.11
C VAL A 162 -32.79 4.91 -2.16
N ASP A 163 -33.23 5.73 -3.11
CA ASP A 163 -34.13 5.32 -4.20
C ASP A 163 -33.48 4.24 -5.09
N ALA A 164 -32.16 4.36 -5.31
CA ALA A 164 -31.34 3.37 -6.00
C ALA A 164 -31.00 2.13 -5.13
N LYS A 165 -31.44 2.09 -3.87
CA LYS A 165 -31.14 1.02 -2.90
C LYS A 165 -29.64 0.75 -2.76
N GLY A 166 -28.83 1.81 -2.78
CA GLY A 166 -27.36 1.73 -2.72
C GLY A 166 -26.69 1.38 -4.05
N GLY A 167 -27.45 1.30 -5.16
CA GLY A 167 -26.90 1.23 -6.52
C GLY A 167 -26.36 2.58 -7.00
N HIS A 168 -25.73 2.59 -8.18
CA HIS A 168 -25.29 3.82 -8.84
C HIS A 168 -26.48 4.66 -9.31
N PHE A 169 -26.32 5.97 -9.28
CA PHE A 169 -27.30 6.96 -9.71
C PHE A 169 -26.60 8.14 -10.39
N GLU A 170 -27.34 8.89 -11.20
CA GLU A 170 -26.89 10.11 -11.88
C GLU A 170 -27.89 11.26 -11.62
#